data_AF-A0A357MP49-F1
#
_entry.id   AF-A0A357MP49-F1
#
_cell.length_a   1.000
_cell.length_b   1.000
_cell.length_c   1.000
_cell.angle_alpha   90.00
_cell.angle_beta   90.00
_cell.angle_gamma   90.00
#
_symmetry.space_group_name_H-M   'P 1'
#
loop_
_entity.id
_entity.type
_entity.pdbx_description
1 polymer ?
#
loop_
_entity_poly.entity_id
_entity_poly.type
_entity_poly.pdbx_seq_one_letter_code
_entity_poly.pdbx_strand_id
1 'polypeptide(L)'
;MRRFLALVLAAFLPLAAYATDGSTPEEDGFVRPAGESDLSEFLWTNRVLVVFADTPADPRFQKQIELLREGQAAMETRDVVVLTDTAPAEKSPVRTKLRPRGFALVWVDKDGVVKLRKPFPWNVREISASIDKTPLREQEVRNRRAERAATE
;
A
#
# COMPACT_ATOMS: atom_id res chain seq x y z
N MET A 1 -16.89 -70.70 -11.58
CA MET A 1 -16.96 -70.37 -13.03
C MET A 1 -18.25 -69.64 -13.33
N ARG A 2 -18.19 -68.33 -13.59
CA ARG A 2 -18.94 -67.66 -14.69
C ARG A 2 -18.47 -66.22 -14.75
N ARG A 3 -17.68 -65.94 -15.77
CA ARG A 3 -17.24 -64.61 -16.19
C ARG A 3 -18.39 -64.01 -16.97
N PHE A 4 -18.85 -62.82 -16.57
CA PHE A 4 -19.64 -61.97 -17.45
C PHE A 4 -18.79 -60.75 -17.79
N LEU A 5 -18.70 -60.52 -19.10
CA LEU A 5 -17.87 -59.54 -19.78
C LEU A 5 -18.81 -58.52 -20.44
N ALA A 6 -18.31 -57.29 -20.60
CA ALA A 6 -18.86 -56.13 -21.33
C ALA A 6 -19.99 -55.35 -20.59
N LEU A 7 -20.11 -54.02 -20.67
CA LEU A 7 -19.73 -53.09 -21.75
C LEU A 7 -19.67 -51.64 -21.20
N VAL A 8 -18.60 -50.94 -21.60
CA VAL A 8 -18.39 -49.49 -21.79
C VAL A 8 -19.54 -48.52 -21.47
N LEU A 9 -19.27 -47.51 -20.63
CA LEU A 9 -19.67 -46.12 -20.92
C LEU A 9 -18.69 -45.13 -20.27
N ALA A 10 -17.90 -44.48 -21.12
CA ALA A 10 -17.12 -43.32 -20.77
C ALA A 10 -18.05 -42.15 -20.44
N ALA A 11 -17.92 -41.58 -19.25
CA ALA A 11 -18.40 -40.24 -18.94
C ALA A 11 -17.22 -39.45 -18.37
N PHE A 12 -16.38 -38.95 -19.27
CA PHE A 12 -15.47 -37.86 -18.98
C PHE A 12 -16.34 -36.61 -18.75
N LEU A 13 -16.59 -36.24 -17.49
CA LEU A 13 -17.05 -34.89 -17.17
C LEU A 13 -15.80 -34.01 -17.01
N PRO A 14 -15.57 -33.02 -17.89
CA PRO A 14 -14.61 -31.96 -17.60
C PRO A 14 -15.33 -31.00 -16.65
N LEU A 15 -15.14 -31.17 -15.34
CA LEU A 15 -15.47 -30.06 -14.43
C LEU A 15 -14.46 -28.96 -14.69
N ALA A 16 -14.96 -27.87 -15.26
CA ALA A 16 -14.23 -26.67 -15.59
C ALA A 16 -13.28 -26.29 -14.45
N ALA A 17 -12.00 -26.16 -14.80
CA ALA A 17 -11.04 -25.45 -13.97
C ALA A 17 -11.58 -24.04 -13.76
N TYR A 18 -12.07 -23.76 -12.55
CA TYR A 18 -12.16 -22.38 -12.09
C TYR A 18 -10.71 -21.89 -12.03
N ALA A 19 -10.36 -21.00 -12.95
CA ALA A 19 -9.23 -20.11 -12.76
C ALA A 19 -9.55 -19.28 -11.51
N THR A 20 -9.11 -19.79 -10.36
CA THR A 20 -8.93 -18.96 -9.18
C THR A 20 -7.75 -18.08 -9.55
N ASP A 21 -8.05 -16.87 -10.05
CA ASP A 21 -7.13 -15.74 -9.95
C ASP A 21 -7.09 -15.33 -8.47
N GLY A 22 -6.70 -16.30 -7.64
CA GLY A 22 -6.33 -16.12 -6.26
C GLY A 22 -4.93 -15.59 -6.30
N SER A 23 -4.81 -14.32 -6.67
CA SER A 23 -3.82 -13.46 -6.06
C SER A 23 -4.13 -13.53 -4.56
N THR A 24 -3.58 -14.55 -3.89
CA THR A 24 -3.18 -14.45 -2.49
C THR A 24 -2.61 -13.06 -2.35
N PRO A 25 -3.12 -12.20 -1.46
CA PRO A 25 -2.45 -10.96 -1.18
C PRO A 25 -1.06 -11.38 -0.69
N GLU A 26 -0.07 -11.30 -1.57
CA GLU A 26 1.29 -11.15 -1.13
C GLU A 26 1.21 -10.03 -0.10
N GLU A 27 1.63 -10.30 1.13
CA GLU A 27 1.81 -9.28 2.14
C GLU A 27 2.89 -8.33 1.59
N ASP A 28 2.45 -7.42 0.73
CA ASP A 28 3.25 -6.42 0.10
C ASP A 28 3.61 -5.45 1.22
N GLY A 29 4.83 -5.60 1.76
CA GLY A 29 5.32 -4.76 2.85
C GLY A 29 5.24 -3.27 2.53
N PHE A 30 5.17 -2.90 1.25
CA PHE A 30 4.98 -1.53 0.80
C PHE A 30 3.54 -1.03 0.99
N VAL A 31 2.52 -1.80 0.60
CA VAL A 31 1.09 -1.46 0.75
C VAL A 31 0.39 -2.46 1.66
N ARG A 32 0.05 -2.02 2.87
CA ARG A 32 -0.61 -2.88 3.85
C ARG A 32 -1.85 -2.24 4.48
N PRO A 33 -2.77 -3.02 5.05
CA PRO A 33 -3.85 -2.50 5.89
C PRO A 33 -3.28 -1.75 7.11
N ALA A 34 -3.96 -0.68 7.53
CA ALA A 34 -3.60 0.04 8.75
C ALA A 34 -3.81 -0.84 9.98
N GLY A 35 -4.93 -1.57 10.05
CA GLY A 35 -5.26 -2.44 11.19
C GLY A 35 -5.10 -1.71 12.52
N GLU A 36 -4.31 -2.30 13.42
CA GLU A 36 -3.98 -1.75 14.74
C GLU A 36 -2.68 -0.92 14.77
N SER A 37 -2.08 -0.63 13.60
CA SER A 37 -0.81 0.12 13.55
C SER A 37 -0.98 1.52 14.15
N ASP A 38 -0.03 1.98 14.96
CA ASP A 38 0.06 3.36 15.40
C ASP A 38 1.11 4.14 14.57
N LEU A 39 0.81 5.40 14.27
CA LEU A 39 1.75 6.28 13.55
C LEU A 39 3.08 6.50 14.30
N SER A 40 3.09 6.30 15.62
CA SER A 40 4.29 6.41 16.46
C SER A 40 5.34 5.34 16.16
N GLU A 41 4.95 4.18 15.63
CA GLU A 41 5.87 3.09 15.24
C GLU A 41 6.81 3.49 14.10
N PHE A 42 6.43 4.51 13.32
CA PHE A 42 7.18 4.95 12.13
C PHE A 42 8.04 6.19 12.39
N LEU A 43 8.01 6.73 13.63
CA LEU A 43 8.78 7.93 13.98
C LEU A 43 10.27 7.70 13.72
N TRP A 44 10.88 8.65 13.02
CA TRP A 44 12.29 8.67 12.64
C TRP A 44 12.73 7.56 11.68
N THR A 45 11.88 6.56 11.41
CA THR A 45 12.20 5.42 10.54
C THR A 45 11.58 5.56 9.15
N ASN A 46 10.26 5.80 9.08
CA ASN A 46 9.52 5.77 7.81
C ASN A 46 8.57 6.95 7.66
N ARG A 47 8.36 7.35 6.40
CA ARG A 47 7.28 8.27 6.03
C ARG A 47 6.03 7.45 5.82
N VAL A 48 4.92 7.86 6.40
CA VAL A 48 3.66 7.11 6.28
C VAL A 48 2.74 7.83 5.31
N LEU A 49 2.34 7.13 4.26
CA LEU A 49 1.28 7.57 3.36
C LEU A 49 0.02 6.76 3.66
N VAL A 50 -1.01 7.40 4.20
CA VAL A 50 -2.27 6.75 4.53
C VAL A 50 -3.29 7.04 3.45
N VAL A 51 -3.85 5.98 2.86
CA VAL A 51 -4.93 6.04 1.87
C VAL A 51 -6.23 5.58 2.54
N PHE A 52 -7.13 6.52 2.78
CA PHE A 52 -8.45 6.24 3.33
C PHE A 52 -9.49 6.12 2.23
N ALA A 53 -10.49 5.26 2.46
CA ALA A 53 -11.75 5.23 1.74
C ALA A 53 -12.88 4.72 2.64
N ASP A 54 -14.12 4.77 2.14
CA ASP A 54 -15.27 4.18 2.85
C ASP A 54 -15.50 2.70 2.48
N THR A 55 -14.91 2.26 1.36
CA THR A 55 -14.98 0.89 0.85
C THR A 55 -13.78 0.60 -0.05
N PRO A 56 -13.27 -0.65 -0.11
CA PRO A 56 -12.22 -1.03 -1.05
C PRO A 56 -12.67 -0.92 -2.53
N ALA A 57 -13.97 -0.84 -2.78
CA ALA A 57 -14.53 -0.66 -4.12
C ALA A 57 -14.54 0.82 -4.60
N ASP A 58 -14.03 1.77 -3.82
CA ASP A 58 -13.96 3.19 -4.24
C ASP A 58 -12.99 3.34 -5.44
N PRO A 59 -13.43 3.86 -6.60
CA PRO A 59 -12.56 4.03 -7.76
C PRO A 59 -11.33 4.90 -7.49
N ARG A 60 -11.45 5.89 -6.58
CA ARG A 60 -10.33 6.75 -6.19
C ARG A 60 -9.30 5.98 -5.36
N PHE A 61 -9.77 5.09 -4.49
CA PHE A 61 -8.89 4.19 -3.73
C PHE A 61 -8.10 3.29 -4.67
N GLN A 62 -8.79 2.59 -5.55
CA GLN A 62 -8.15 1.70 -6.54
C GLN A 62 -7.13 2.46 -7.39
N LYS A 63 -7.50 3.64 -7.91
CA LYS A 63 -6.58 4.47 -8.69
C LYS A 63 -5.36 4.92 -7.89
N GLN A 64 -5.53 5.29 -6.62
CA GLN A 64 -4.41 5.70 -5.78
C GLN A 64 -3.44 4.53 -5.52
N ILE A 65 -3.96 3.33 -5.26
CA ILE A 65 -3.14 2.13 -5.06
C ILE A 65 -2.40 1.76 -6.34
N GLU A 66 -3.05 1.80 -7.50
CA GLU A 66 -2.42 1.60 -8.81
C GLU A 66 -1.24 2.55 -9.01
N LEU A 67 -1.45 3.87 -8.83
CA LEU A 67 -0.38 4.87 -8.95
C LEU A 67 0.79 4.60 -8.00
N LEU A 68 0.51 4.21 -6.76
CA LEU A 68 1.56 3.92 -5.77
C LEU A 68 2.38 2.69 -6.14
N ARG A 69 1.72 1.65 -6.67
CA ARG A 69 2.40 0.44 -7.15
C ARG A 69 3.28 0.73 -8.35
N GLU A 70 2.79 1.49 -9.32
CA GLU A 70 3.59 1.94 -10.49
C GLU A 70 4.84 2.73 -10.06
N GLY A 71 4.73 3.51 -8.98
CA GLY A 71 5.79 4.37 -8.46
C GLY A 71 6.53 3.82 -7.24
N GLN A 72 6.42 2.53 -6.92
CA GLN A 72 6.92 1.94 -5.67
C GLN A 72 8.41 2.22 -5.44
N ALA A 73 9.26 2.03 -6.45
CA ALA A 73 10.70 2.28 -6.33
C ALA A 73 11.02 3.73 -5.92
N ALA A 74 10.25 4.71 -6.42
CA ALA A 74 10.42 6.11 -6.02
C ALA A 74 10.04 6.34 -4.56
N MET A 75 9.03 5.62 -4.05
CA MET A 75 8.59 5.68 -2.66
C MET A 75 9.58 4.98 -1.72
N GLU A 76 10.12 3.83 -2.11
CA GLU A 76 11.13 3.09 -1.34
C GLU A 76 12.41 3.91 -1.11
N THR A 77 12.91 4.62 -2.12
CA THR A 77 14.12 5.47 -1.97
C THR A 77 14.00 6.60 -0.93
N ARG A 78 12.76 6.87 -0.47
CA ARG A 78 12.36 7.89 0.50
C ARG A 78 11.82 7.28 1.79
N ASP A 79 11.98 5.97 1.97
CA ASP A 79 11.53 5.19 3.13
C ASP A 79 10.02 5.33 3.39
N VAL A 80 9.22 5.37 2.33
CA VAL A 80 7.75 5.50 2.41
C VAL A 80 7.10 4.15 2.60
N VAL A 81 6.18 4.06 3.56
CA VAL A 81 5.27 2.93 3.78
C VAL A 81 3.84 3.40 3.53
N VAL A 82 3.04 2.59 2.84
CA VAL A 82 1.64 2.88 2.54
C VAL A 82 0.74 2.09 3.47
N LEU A 83 -0.09 2.80 4.24
CA LEU A 83 -1.16 2.22 5.04
C LEU A 83 -2.50 2.47 4.35
N THR A 84 -3.36 1.46 4.36
CA THR A 84 -4.69 1.52 3.75
C THR A 84 -5.77 1.32 4.80
N ASP A 85 -6.83 2.11 4.74
CA ASP A 85 -7.98 1.97 5.63
C ASP A 85 -9.26 2.23 4.82
N THR A 86 -9.97 1.13 4.56
CA THR A 86 -11.19 1.11 3.74
C THR A 86 -12.43 0.69 4.55
N ALA A 87 -12.29 0.58 5.88
CA ALA A 87 -13.34 0.12 6.79
C ALA A 87 -13.58 1.15 7.91
N PRO A 88 -14.37 2.22 7.65
CA PRO A 88 -14.60 3.30 8.62
C PRO A 88 -15.18 2.84 9.97
N ALA A 89 -15.90 1.73 9.98
CA ALA A 89 -16.56 1.18 11.17
C ALA A 89 -15.55 0.59 12.19
N GLU A 90 -14.38 0.12 11.72
CA GLU A 90 -13.36 -0.50 12.57
C GLU A 90 -12.64 0.52 13.46
N LYS A 91 -12.65 1.81 13.08
CA LYS A 91 -12.05 2.91 13.85
C LYS A 91 -10.57 2.65 14.22
N SER A 92 -9.77 2.23 13.24
CA SER A 92 -8.33 2.04 13.39
C SER A 92 -7.67 3.21 14.15
N PRO A 93 -6.57 2.97 14.90
CA PRO A 93 -5.85 4.04 15.60
C PRO A 93 -5.47 5.19 14.67
N VAL A 94 -5.02 4.86 13.46
CA VAL A 94 -4.68 5.83 12.41
C VAL A 94 -5.89 6.68 11.99
N ARG A 95 -7.07 6.08 11.75
CA ARG A 95 -8.30 6.81 11.40
C ARG A 95 -8.79 7.70 12.53
N THR A 96 -8.74 7.21 13.76
CA THR A 96 -9.14 7.98 14.94
C THR A 96 -8.23 9.21 15.12
N LYS A 97 -6.93 9.06 14.88
CA LYS A 97 -5.94 10.15 14.97
C LYS A 97 -6.03 11.14 13.81
N LEU A 98 -6.14 10.65 12.57
CA LEU A 98 -6.11 11.50 11.38
C LEU A 98 -7.47 12.05 10.95
N ARG A 99 -8.58 11.45 11.42
CA ARG A 99 -9.98 11.89 11.23
C ARG A 99 -10.31 12.22 9.76
N PRO A 100 -10.12 11.27 8.82
CA PRO A 100 -10.43 11.46 7.41
C PRO A 100 -11.94 11.59 7.16
N ARG A 101 -12.31 12.11 5.98
CA ARG A 101 -13.69 12.15 5.48
C ARG A 101 -13.73 11.51 4.09
N GLY A 102 -14.41 10.38 3.96
CA GLY A 102 -14.45 9.61 2.71
C GLY A 102 -13.05 9.23 2.22
N PHE A 103 -12.83 9.34 0.91
CA PHE A 103 -11.49 9.22 0.34
C PHE A 103 -10.59 10.36 0.82
N ALA A 104 -9.44 10.00 1.38
CA ALA A 104 -8.41 10.96 1.73
C ALA A 104 -7.02 10.32 1.64
N LEU A 105 -6.10 11.00 0.97
CA LEU A 105 -4.68 10.72 1.04
C LEU A 105 -4.05 11.62 2.09
N VAL A 106 -3.37 11.04 3.07
CA VAL A 106 -2.69 11.78 4.14
C VAL A 106 -1.24 11.35 4.19
N TRP A 107 -0.33 12.31 4.15
CA TRP A 107 1.10 12.05 4.29
C TRP A 107 1.59 12.57 5.63
N VAL A 108 2.22 11.67 6.39
CA VAL A 108 2.89 11.90 7.66
C VAL A 108 4.38 11.68 7.44
N ASP A 109 5.20 12.67 7.81
CA ASP A 109 6.65 12.56 7.68
C ASP A 109 7.26 11.82 8.88
N LYS A 110 8.56 11.55 8.83
CA LYS A 110 9.27 10.82 9.91
C LYS A 110 9.26 11.55 11.26
N ASP A 111 9.01 12.85 11.27
CA ASP A 111 8.82 13.64 12.49
C ASP A 111 7.43 13.43 13.13
N GLY A 112 6.56 12.62 12.51
CA GLY A 112 5.19 12.37 12.95
C GLY A 112 4.20 13.48 12.59
N VAL A 113 4.66 14.52 11.89
CA VAL A 113 3.82 15.66 11.50
C VAL A 113 3.11 15.36 10.20
N VAL A 114 1.81 15.67 10.15
CA VAL A 114 1.03 15.62 8.92
C VAL A 114 1.47 16.76 8.00
N LYS A 115 2.12 16.43 6.89
CA LYS A 115 2.60 17.43 5.92
C LYS A 115 1.56 17.77 4.87
N LEU A 116 0.71 16.81 4.51
CA LEU A 116 -0.26 16.99 3.43
C LEU A 116 -1.53 16.16 3.61
N ARG A 117 -2.65 16.71 3.11
CA ARG A 117 -3.93 16.02 2.93
C ARG A 117 -4.48 16.31 1.54
N LYS A 118 -4.97 15.30 0.83
CA LYS A 118 -5.65 15.44 -0.47
C LYS A 118 -6.94 14.64 -0.50
N PRO A 119 -8.06 15.23 -0.97
CA PRO A 119 -9.33 14.52 -1.12
C PRO A 119 -9.48 13.81 -2.49
N PHE A 120 -8.37 13.61 -3.22
CA PHE A 120 -8.35 13.01 -4.55
C PHE A 120 -7.05 12.21 -4.77
N PRO A 121 -7.04 11.22 -5.69
CA PRO A 121 -5.83 10.46 -6.02
C PRO A 121 -4.73 11.38 -6.54
N TRP A 122 -3.52 11.17 -6.06
CA TRP A 122 -2.38 12.03 -6.34
C TRP A 122 -1.21 11.21 -6.86
N ASN A 123 -0.56 11.72 -7.90
CA ASN A 123 0.47 11.01 -8.62
C ASN A 123 1.78 11.00 -7.81
N VAL A 124 2.50 9.87 -7.93
CA VAL A 124 3.73 9.59 -7.18
C VAL A 124 4.84 10.59 -7.48
N ARG A 125 4.89 11.16 -8.69
CA ARG A 125 5.87 12.20 -9.04
C ARG A 125 5.69 13.43 -8.14
N GLU A 126 4.46 13.88 -7.96
CA GLU A 126 4.12 15.03 -7.14
C GLU A 126 4.28 14.71 -5.64
N ILE A 127 3.93 13.50 -5.20
CA ILE A 127 4.21 13.03 -3.84
C ILE A 127 5.72 13.09 -3.57
N SER A 128 6.53 12.52 -4.47
CA SER A 128 7.99 12.50 -4.38
C SER A 128 8.56 13.91 -4.31
N ALA A 129 8.11 14.80 -5.21
CA ALA A 129 8.55 16.19 -5.23
C ALA A 129 8.17 16.95 -3.96
N SER A 130 7.05 16.60 -3.32
CA SER A 130 6.65 17.19 -2.05
C SER A 130 7.49 16.68 -0.88
N ILE A 131 7.87 15.40 -0.88
CA ILE A 131 8.78 14.80 0.10
C ILE A 131 10.16 15.46 0.01
N ASP A 132 10.69 15.60 -1.20
CA ASP A 132 12.03 16.14 -1.46
C ASP A 132 12.22 17.60 -1.05
N LYS A 133 11.12 18.34 -0.83
CA LYS A 133 11.13 19.73 -0.35
C LYS A 133 11.14 19.85 1.19
N THR A 134 11.10 18.74 1.91
CA THR A 134 11.12 18.80 3.38
C THR A 134 12.54 18.98 3.91
N PRO A 135 12.75 19.80 4.96
CA PRO A 135 14.09 20.00 5.53
C PRO A 135 14.75 18.70 5.99
N LEU A 136 13.97 17.77 6.56
CA LEU A 136 14.46 16.47 6.99
C LEU A 136 14.98 15.65 5.80
N ARG A 137 14.25 15.65 4.68
CA ARG A 137 14.66 14.96 3.47
C ARG A 137 15.91 15.58 2.84
N GLU A 138 15.99 16.91 2.81
CA GLU A 138 17.19 17.61 2.35
C GLU A 138 18.42 17.23 3.18
N GLN A 139 18.26 17.12 4.51
CA GLN A 139 19.32 16.69 5.40
C GLN A 139 19.74 15.23 5.14
N GLU A 140 18.81 14.30 4.96
CA GLU A 140 19.11 12.90 4.59
C GLU A 140 19.94 12.83 3.30
N VAL A 141 19.59 13.62 2.28
CA VAL A 141 20.32 13.65 1.01
C VAL A 141 21.73 14.21 1.19
N ARG A 142 21.90 15.28 1.96
CA ARG A 142 23.22 15.84 2.26
C ARG A 142 24.10 14.83 2.99
N ASN A 143 23.58 14.17 4.02
CA ASN A 143 24.30 13.17 4.79
C ASN A 143 24.73 11.99 3.90
N ARG A 144 23.81 11.46 3.09
CA ARG A 144 24.10 10.37 2.14
C ARG A 144 25.17 10.74 1.12
N ARG A 145 25.21 11.99 0.66
CA ARG A 145 26.26 12.49 -0.26
C ARG A 145 27.62 12.57 0.44
N ALA A 146 27.66 13.05 1.68
CA ALA A 146 28.89 13.13 2.46
C ALA A 146 29.47 11.74 2.77
N GLU A 147 28.62 10.77 3.14
CA GLU A 147 29.02 9.38 3.39
C GLU A 147 29.61 8.70 2.15
N ARG A 148 28.98 8.90 0.99
CA ARG A 148 29.51 8.38 -0.29
C ARG A 148 30.87 8.95 -0.62
N ALA A 149 31.05 10.27 -0.49
CA ALA A 149 32.31 10.93 -0.74
C ALA A 149 33.43 10.53 0.23
N ALA A 150 33.10 10.01 1.42
CA ALA A 150 34.08 9.50 2.38
C ALA A 150 34.49 8.04 2.12
N THR A 151 33.72 7.31 1.31
CA THR A 151 33.97 5.90 0.99
C THR A 151 34.75 5.73 -0.33
N GLU A 152 34.77 6.76 -1.18
CA GLU A 152 35.55 6.86 -2.43
C GLU A 152 36.96 7.40 -2.18
#